data_AF-A0A551Y915-F1
#
_entry.id   AF-A0A551Y915-F1
#
_cell.length_a   1.000
_cell.length_b   1.000
_cell.length_c   1.000
_cell.angle_alpha   90.00
_cell.angle_beta   90.00
_cell.angle_gamma   90.00
#
_symmetry.space_group_name_H-M   'P 1'
#
loop_
_entity.id
_entity.type
_entity.pdbx_description
1 polymer ?
#
loop_
_entity_poly.entity_id
_entity_poly.type
_entity_poly.pdbx_seq_one_letter_code
_entity_poly.pdbx_strand_id
1 'polypeptide(L)' 'MVNLTYNKNRPLPSAEELPSSDETPVDNQLQNDLPNLLLNLLALIWSGRDDWYFGVDMAVY' A
#
# COMPACT_ATOMS: atom_id res chain seq x y z
N MET A 1 13.94 5.37 17.11
CA MET A 1 12.53 5.16 17.49
C MET A 1 11.91 6.51 17.80
N VAL A 2 10.89 6.93 17.06
CA VAL A 2 10.13 8.15 17.38
C VAL A 2 9.04 7.78 18.38
N ASN A 3 9.07 8.39 19.57
CA ASN A 3 8.07 8.18 20.60
C ASN A 3 6.87 9.10 20.31
N LEU A 4 5.79 8.55 19.75
CA LEU A 4 4.57 9.30 19.43
C LEU A 4 3.59 9.23 20.60
N THR A 5 3.73 10.13 21.58
CA THR A 5 2.71 10.34 22.60
C THR A 5 1.52 11.09 22.01
N TYR A 6 0.34 10.48 22.07
CA TYR A 6 -0.91 11.07 21.59
C TYR A 6 -1.38 12.21 22.49
N ASN A 7 -1.65 13.38 21.91
CA ASN A 7 -2.26 14.54 22.59
C ASN A 7 -3.40 15.08 21.73
N LYS A 8 -4.63 15.01 22.26
CA LYS A 8 -5.87 15.42 21.57
C LYS A 8 -5.93 16.89 21.17
N ASN A 9 -5.15 17.76 21.82
CA ASN A 9 -5.13 19.20 21.57
C ASN A 9 -3.93 19.61 20.71
N ARG A 10 -3.15 18.65 20.20
CA ARG A 10 -2.00 18.94 19.34
C ARG A 10 -2.51 19.43 17.97
N PRO A 11 -2.06 20.59 17.46
CA PRO A 11 -2.36 21.00 16.11
C PRO A 11 -1.85 19.95 15.11
N LEU A 12 -2.56 19.78 14.00
CA LEU A 12 -2.09 18.91 12.92
C LEU A 12 -0.72 19.41 12.41
N PRO A 13 0.19 18.51 12.03
CA PRO A 13 1.47 18.90 11.45
C PRO A 13 1.26 19.73 10.18
N SER A 14 2.11 20.73 9.98
CA SER A 14 2.27 21.44 8.72
C SER A 14 2.87 20.51 7.64
N ALA A 15 2.77 20.92 6.36
CA ALA A 15 3.28 20.10 5.26
C ALA A 15 4.79 19.82 5.38
N GLU A 16 5.54 20.79 5.93
CA GLU A 16 6.98 20.71 6.20
C GLU A 16 7.33 19.79 7.37
N GLU A 17 6.37 19.54 8.27
CA GLU A 17 6.53 18.63 9.42
C GLU A 17 6.08 17.19 9.11
N LEU A 18 5.43 16.98 7.97
CA LEU A 18 5.12 15.64 7.49
C LEU A 18 6.41 14.96 7.01
N PRO A 19 6.53 13.63 7.19
CA PRO A 19 7.59 12.87 6.55
C PRO A 19 7.56 13.14 5.04
N SER A 20 8.60 13.79 4.51
CA SER A 20 8.79 13.93 3.08
C SER A 20 9.39 12.65 2.52
N SER A 21 9.01 12.31 1.29
CA SER A 21 9.77 11.34 0.50
C SER A 21 11.23 11.78 0.46
N ASP A 22 12.17 10.84 0.57
CA ASP A 22 13.60 11.10 0.34
C ASP A 22 13.94 11.12 -1.17
N GLU A 23 12.92 11.08 -2.02
CA GLU A 23 12.97 11.03 -3.49
C GLU A 23 13.80 9.86 -4.03
N THR A 24 14.15 8.89 -3.16
CA THR A 24 14.74 7.65 -3.61
C THR A 24 13.66 6.81 -4.27
N PRO A 25 13.90 6.25 -5.48
CA PRO A 25 12.98 5.29 -6.05
C PRO A 25 12.82 4.13 -5.07
N VAL A 26 11.62 4.00 -4.49
CA VAL A 26 11.29 2.85 -3.65
C VAL A 26 11.37 1.61 -4.53
N ASP A 27 12.17 0.62 -4.12
CA ASP A 27 12.12 -0.70 -4.75
C ASP A 27 10.72 -1.30 -4.51
N ASN A 28 9.91 -1.30 -5.56
CA ASN A 28 8.54 -1.80 -5.55
C ASN A 28 8.43 -3.20 -6.16
N GLN A 29 9.55 -3.86 -6.46
CA GLN A 29 9.54 -5.15 -7.14
C GLN A 29 8.73 -6.18 -6.36
N LEU A 30 8.94 -6.27 -5.03
CA LEU A 30 8.16 -7.17 -4.18
C LEU A 30 6.68 -6.78 -4.06
N GLN A 31 6.38 -5.47 -4.10
CA GLN A 31 5.00 -4.98 -4.09
C GLN A 31 4.27 -5.38 -5.38
N ASN A 32 4.99 -5.54 -6.50
CA ASN A 32 4.44 -6.05 -7.75
C ASN A 32 4.40 -7.59 -7.80
N ASP A 33 5.44 -8.26 -7.29
CA ASP A 33 5.58 -9.71 -7.43
C ASP A 33 4.56 -10.48 -6.59
N LEU A 34 4.32 -10.04 -5.34
CA LEU A 34 3.42 -10.72 -4.42
C LEU A 34 1.96 -10.73 -4.91
N PRO A 35 1.36 -9.58 -5.32
CA PRO A 35 0.00 -9.59 -5.82
C PRO A 35 -0.13 -10.33 -7.15
N ASN A 36 0.87 -10.29 -8.03
CA ASN A 36 0.86 -11.06 -9.27
C ASN A 36 0.92 -12.57 -9.03
N LEU A 37 1.73 -13.03 -8.06
CA LEU A 37 1.73 -14.43 -7.65
C LEU A 37 0.35 -14.85 -7.13
N LEU A 38 -0.28 -14.02 -6.30
CA LEU A 38 -1.62 -14.29 -5.78
C LEU A 38 -2.67 -14.32 -6.90
N LEU A 39 -2.63 -13.36 -7.83
CA LEU A 39 -3.52 -13.33 -9.00
C LEU A 39 -3.46 -14.65 -9.79
N ASN A 40 -2.24 -15.13 -10.06
CA ASN A 40 -2.05 -16.38 -10.80
C ASN A 40 -2.61 -17.60 -10.06
N LEU A 41 -2.43 -17.66 -8.73
CA LEU A 41 -3.01 -18.74 -7.92
C LEU A 41 -4.53 -18.69 -7.90
N LEU A 42 -5.12 -17.50 -7.76
CA LEU A 42 -6.57 -17.32 -7.78
C LEU A 42 -7.16 -17.66 -9.16
N ALA A 43 -6.51 -17.25 -10.25
CA ALA A 43 -6.92 -17.60 -11.61
C ALA A 43 -6.87 -19.12 -11.85
N LEU A 44 -5.90 -19.82 -11.27
CA LEU A 44 -5.81 -21.28 -11.34
C LEU A 44 -6.97 -21.96 -10.57
N ILE A 45 -7.21 -21.53 -9.33
CA ILE A 45 -8.22 -22.13 -8.44
C ILE A 45 -9.65 -21.79 -8.90
N TRP A 46 -9.86 -20.59 -9.44
CA TRP A 46 -11.17 -20.09 -9.88
C TRP A 46 -11.31 -20.02 -11.40
N SER A 47 -10.64 -20.91 -12.13
CA SER A 47 -10.62 -20.91 -13.60
C SER A 47 -11.99 -21.03 -14.29
N GLY A 48 -13.00 -21.54 -13.59
CA GLY A 48 -14.39 -21.62 -14.07
C GLY A 48 -15.32 -20.52 -13.54
N ARG A 49 -14.77 -19.46 -12.95
CA ARG A 49 -15.54 -18.34 -12.41
C ARG A 49 -15.19 -17.03 -13.10
N ASP A 50 -16.23 -16.29 -13.42
CA ASP A 50 -16.20 -15.01 -14.13
C ASP A 50 -16.83 -13.88 -13.28
N ASP A 51 -17.21 -14.18 -12.03
CA ASP A 51 -17.83 -13.29 -11.06
C ASP A 51 -16.84 -12.77 -9.99
N TRP A 52 -15.60 -12.48 -10.38
CA TRP A 52 -14.60 -11.95 -9.45
C TRP A 52 -13.70 -10.89 -10.09
N TYR A 53 -13.11 -10.06 -9.25
CA TYR A 53 -12.20 -8.98 -9.62
C TYR A 53 -11.01 -8.95 -8.66
N PHE A 54 -9.82 -8.67 -9.17
CA PHE A 54 -8.59 -8.55 -8.39
C PHE A 54 -8.06 -7.12 -8.47
N GLY A 55 -8.36 -6.33 -7.44
CA GLY A 55 -7.90 -4.95 -7.32
C GLY A 55 -6.55 -4.88 -6.59
N VAL A 56 -5.52 -4.38 -7.28
CA VAL A 56 -4.19 -4.09 -6.76
C VAL A 56 -3.79 -2.67 -7.12
N ASP A 57 -2.79 -2.10 -6.45
CA ASP A 57 -2.31 -0.72 -6.67
C ASP A 57 -3.39 0.37 -6.53
N MET A 58 -4.48 0.04 -5.82
CA MET A 58 -5.54 0.99 -5.49
C MET A 58 -5.08 1.84 -4.32
N ALA A 59 -4.22 2.83 -4.61
CA ALA A 59 -3.85 3.85 -3.64
C ALA A 59 -5.13 4.55 -3.14
N VAL A 60 -5.41 4.47 -1.84
CA VAL A 60 -6.37 5.38 -1.19
C VAL A 60 -5.54 6.58 -0.72
N TYR A 61 -5.75 7.72 -1.36
CA TYR A 61 -5.18 9.01 -0.98
C TYR A 61 -6.05 9.68 0.08
#